data_AF-A0A4R3VUH8-F1
#
_entry.id   AF-A0A4R3VUH8-F1
#
_cell.length_a   1.000
_cell.length_b   1.000
_cell.length_c   1.000
_cell.angle_alpha   90.00
_cell.angle_beta   90.00
_cell.angle_gamma   90.00
#
_symmetry.space_group_name_H-M   'P 1'
#
loop_
_entity.id
_entity.type
_entity.pdbx_description
1 polymer ?
#
loop_
_entity_poly.entity_id
_entity_poly.type
_entity_poly.pdbx_seq_one_letter_code
_entity_poly.pdbx_strand_id
1 'polypeptide(L)'
;MDIRMLSTQQKIQFSSYSGLYDIIVPKDNLLRKINDLIDFSFIYDELLAKYCHTNGRTAESPIKMFKYLLLKTIYTVSDVDVVERFRYDMSFKYFLEMAPEEDVINSSSLTKFRKLRLKDMDLLNLLINRTVTIALEKGIIKSKSIIVDATHTVSRSNPHTTLAVLRERSKLLRKAIYQIDGEYKRNLPQKNESGDLDQELAYCRELQRVLDQDQSISEIPAVKEKLIC
;
A
#
# COMPACT_ATOMS: atom_id res chain seq x y z
N MET A 1 25.11 -20.51 27.13
CA MET A 1 24.98 -19.34 26.24
C MET A 1 24.19 -19.79 25.03
N ASP A 2 22.88 -19.58 25.03
CA ASP A 2 22.02 -19.91 23.88
C ASP A 2 22.29 -18.89 22.76
N ILE A 3 23.01 -19.31 21.72
CA ILE A 3 23.16 -18.53 20.49
C ILE A 3 21.83 -18.65 19.73
N ARG A 4 20.83 -17.83 20.09
CA ARG A 4 19.61 -17.69 19.29
C ARG A 4 19.93 -16.80 18.09
N MET A 5 20.11 -17.41 16.91
CA MET A 5 20.36 -16.70 15.65
C MET A 5 19.14 -15.92 15.11
N LEU A 6 18.00 -16.06 15.77
CA LEU A 6 16.78 -15.29 15.59
C LEU A 6 16.60 -14.37 16.79
N SER A 7 16.74 -13.06 16.60
CA SER A 7 16.47 -12.09 17.67
C SER A 7 14.99 -12.19 18.09
N THR A 8 14.74 -12.73 19.28
CA THR A 8 13.39 -12.88 19.88
C THR A 8 12.81 -11.52 20.29
N GLN A 9 13.68 -10.53 20.44
CA GLN A 9 13.37 -9.18 20.86
C GLN A 9 14.30 -8.25 20.08
N GLN A 10 13.74 -7.23 19.41
CA GLN A 10 14.56 -6.12 18.94
C GLN A 10 15.28 -5.60 20.18
N LYS A 11 16.61 -5.75 20.24
CA LYS A 11 17.40 -5.09 21.28
C LYS A 11 16.92 -3.66 21.29
N ILE A 12 16.38 -3.17 22.41
CA ILE A 12 16.00 -1.78 22.55
C ILE A 12 17.29 -1.01 22.29
N GLN A 13 17.41 -0.49 21.07
CA GLN A 13 18.53 0.33 20.69
C GLN A 13 18.22 1.66 21.36
N PHE A 14 18.82 1.90 22.51
CA PHE A 14 18.71 3.18 23.20
C PHE A 14 19.43 4.22 22.34
N SER A 15 18.67 4.76 21.38
CA SER A 15 19.08 5.89 20.57
C SER A 15 18.82 7.15 21.36
N SER A 16 19.83 8.01 21.45
CA SER A 16 19.68 9.38 21.95
C SER A 16 18.66 10.19 21.14
N TYR A 17 18.32 9.74 19.93
CA TYR A 17 17.38 10.39 19.02
C TYR A 17 15.97 9.81 19.08
N SER A 18 15.71 8.79 19.91
CA SER A 18 14.39 8.15 20.02
C SER A 18 13.24 9.14 20.29
N GLY A 19 13.50 10.20 21.08
CA GLY A 19 12.52 11.26 21.35
C GLY A 19 12.08 12.04 20.09
N LEU A 20 12.82 11.94 18.99
CA LEU A 20 12.44 12.56 17.71
C LEU A 20 11.13 11.98 17.15
N TYR A 21 10.83 10.71 17.44
CA TYR A 21 9.58 10.10 17.01
C TYR A 21 8.35 10.76 17.64
N ASP A 22 8.43 11.17 18.91
CA ASP A 22 7.31 11.83 19.58
C ASP A 22 7.05 13.24 19.04
N ILE A 23 8.07 13.85 18.43
CA ILE A 23 7.98 15.18 17.82
C ILE A 23 7.49 15.08 16.37
N ILE A 24 8.04 14.15 15.59
CA ILE A 24 7.82 14.06 14.14
C ILE A 24 6.62 13.18 13.78
N VAL A 25 6.33 12.12 14.54
CA VAL A 25 5.29 11.15 14.21
C VAL A 25 4.10 11.36 15.16
N PRO A 26 3.05 12.07 14.75
CA PRO A 26 1.91 12.36 15.62
C PRO A 26 1.25 11.07 16.11
N LYS A 27 0.61 11.15 17.30
CA LYS A 27 -0.16 10.02 17.85
C LYS A 27 -1.34 9.60 16.98
N ASP A 28 -1.83 10.49 16.10
CA ASP A 28 -2.91 10.18 15.19
C ASP A 28 -2.46 9.39 13.94
N ASN A 29 -1.15 9.26 13.72
CA ASN A 29 -0.56 8.61 12.56
C ASN A 29 -1.03 7.16 12.46
N LEU A 30 -1.43 6.76 11.25
CA LEU A 30 -1.96 5.41 10.98
C LEU A 30 -1.00 4.31 11.41
N LEU A 31 0.29 4.42 11.05
CA LEU A 31 1.28 3.38 11.33
C LEU A 31 1.58 3.29 12.83
N ARG A 32 1.61 4.44 13.51
CA ARG A 32 1.75 4.49 14.97
C ARG A 32 0.60 3.78 15.66
N LYS A 33 -0.65 4.08 15.28
CA LYS A 33 -1.85 3.38 15.78
C LYS A 33 -1.81 1.89 15.51
N ILE A 34 -1.41 1.46 14.31
CA ILE A 34 -1.31 0.04 13.98
C ILE A 34 -0.28 -0.65 14.89
N ASN A 35 0.90 -0.05 15.07
CA ASN A 35 1.95 -0.61 15.93
C ASN A 35 1.52 -0.72 17.40
N ASP A 36 0.76 0.26 17.89
CA ASP A 36 0.28 0.29 19.27
C ASP A 36 -0.92 -0.67 19.50
N LEU A 37 -1.71 -0.96 18.46
CA LEU A 37 -2.91 -1.80 18.54
C LEU A 37 -2.64 -3.28 18.27
N ILE A 38 -1.63 -3.60 17.46
CA ILE A 38 -1.36 -4.96 17.00
C ILE A 38 -0.01 -5.43 17.55
N ASP A 39 -0.05 -6.48 18.36
CA ASP A 39 1.16 -7.22 18.71
C ASP A 39 1.55 -8.17 17.56
N PHE A 40 2.71 -7.94 16.95
CA PHE A 40 3.27 -8.73 15.84
C PHE A 40 4.11 -9.93 16.31
N SER A 41 4.21 -10.20 17.61
CA SER A 41 4.94 -11.34 18.17
C SER A 41 4.55 -12.68 17.52
N PHE A 42 3.27 -12.87 17.19
CA PHE A 42 2.77 -14.09 16.55
C PHE A 42 3.48 -14.43 15.23
N ILE A 43 3.97 -13.43 14.49
CA ILE A 43 4.73 -13.65 13.24
C ILE A 43 6.03 -14.39 13.52
N TYR A 44 6.67 -14.10 14.65
CA TYR A 44 7.88 -14.78 15.06
C TYR A 44 7.59 -16.25 15.30
N ASP A 45 6.55 -16.56 16.08
CA ASP A 45 6.17 -17.94 16.43
C ASP A 45 5.84 -18.77 15.18
N GLU A 46 5.08 -18.20 14.25
CA GLU A 46 4.67 -18.84 13.00
C GLU A 46 5.85 -19.10 12.05
N LEU A 47 6.84 -18.20 12.03
CA LEU A 47 7.98 -18.31 11.14
C LEU A 47 9.18 -19.02 11.78
N LEU A 48 9.17 -19.25 13.09
CA LEU A 48 10.27 -19.83 13.85
C LEU A 48 10.78 -21.14 13.23
N ALA A 49 9.86 -22.04 12.89
CA ALA A 49 10.17 -23.34 12.29
C ALA A 49 10.86 -23.25 10.91
N LYS A 50 10.76 -22.11 10.22
CA LYS A 50 11.35 -21.89 8.90
C LYS A 50 12.77 -21.33 8.97
N TYR A 51 13.29 -21.04 10.16
CA TYR A 51 14.62 -20.50 10.36
C TYR A 51 15.54 -21.51 11.05
N CYS A 52 16.82 -21.45 10.73
CA CYS A 52 17.83 -22.25 11.41
C CYS A 52 18.25 -21.54 12.70
N HIS A 53 18.26 -22.25 13.82
CA HIS A 53 18.64 -21.69 15.12
C HIS A 53 20.15 -21.76 15.39
N THR A 54 20.87 -22.64 14.71
CA THR A 54 22.20 -23.11 15.14
C THR A 54 23.31 -22.85 14.14
N ASN A 55 23.02 -22.47 12.89
CA ASN A 55 24.04 -22.33 11.86
C ASN A 55 23.81 -21.14 10.90
N GLY A 56 24.90 -20.47 10.53
CA GLY A 56 24.93 -19.40 9.52
C GLY A 56 25.05 -17.98 10.08
N ARG A 57 24.81 -16.99 9.19
CA ARG A 57 24.76 -15.57 9.56
C ARG A 57 23.44 -15.27 10.28
N THR A 58 23.48 -14.34 11.23
CA THR A 58 22.28 -13.83 11.91
C THR A 58 21.28 -13.34 10.85
N ALA A 59 20.07 -13.86 10.90
CA ALA A 59 19.03 -13.49 9.96
C ALA A 59 18.31 -12.22 10.42
N GLU A 60 17.79 -11.45 9.46
CA GLU A 60 16.90 -10.34 9.76
C GLU A 60 15.66 -10.83 10.52
N SER A 61 15.16 -9.99 11.43
CA SER A 61 13.98 -10.29 12.24
C SER A 61 12.78 -10.63 11.34
N PRO A 62 12.12 -11.80 11.52
CA PRO A 62 10.94 -12.17 10.75
C PRO A 62 9.82 -11.12 10.88
N ILE A 63 9.69 -10.50 12.06
CA ILE A 63 8.72 -9.43 12.33
C ILE A 63 9.06 -8.20 11.48
N LYS A 64 10.32 -7.73 11.46
CA LYS A 64 10.74 -6.59 10.63
C LYS A 64 10.43 -6.88 9.15
N MET A 65 10.82 -8.06 8.67
CA MET A 65 10.60 -8.49 7.28
C MET A 65 9.11 -8.53 6.92
N PHE A 66 8.26 -8.99 7.83
CA PHE A 66 6.82 -8.97 7.65
C PHE A 66 6.26 -7.54 7.61
N LYS A 67 6.68 -6.66 8.52
CA LYS A 67 6.26 -5.25 8.55
C LYS A 67 6.65 -4.50 7.27
N TYR A 68 7.83 -4.77 6.69
CA TYR A 68 8.21 -4.25 5.36
C TYR A 68 7.22 -4.67 4.28
N LEU A 69 6.81 -5.94 4.26
CA LEU A 69 5.84 -6.44 3.27
C LEU A 69 4.44 -5.87 3.51
N LEU A 70 4.04 -5.68 4.77
CA LEU A 70 2.76 -5.07 5.10
C LEU A 70 2.69 -3.63 4.58
N LEU A 71 3.74 -2.84 4.81
CA LEU A 71 3.83 -1.47 4.30
C LEU A 71 3.86 -1.42 2.77
N LYS A 72 4.58 -2.33 2.14
CA LYS A 72 4.54 -2.49 0.68
C LYS A 72 3.11 -2.65 0.17
N THR A 73 2.30 -3.46 0.84
CA THR A 73 0.89 -3.69 0.47
C THR A 73 0.02 -2.45 0.73
N ILE A 74 0.18 -1.80 1.89
CA ILE A 74 -0.60 -0.60 2.26
C ILE A 74 -0.37 0.56 1.27
N TYR A 75 0.89 0.78 0.88
CA TYR A 75 1.27 1.90 0.01
C TYR A 75 1.41 1.53 -1.47
N THR A 76 1.20 0.25 -1.84
CA THR A 76 1.28 -0.26 -3.22
C THR A 76 2.59 0.08 -3.95
N VAL A 77 3.72 0.02 -3.24
CA VAL A 77 5.07 0.36 -3.75
C VAL A 77 5.90 -0.88 -4.09
N SER A 78 7.01 -0.71 -4.83
CA SER A 78 7.94 -1.80 -5.11
C SER A 78 8.82 -2.14 -3.91
N ASP A 79 9.56 -3.26 -3.97
CA ASP A 79 10.53 -3.62 -2.90
C ASP A 79 11.66 -2.61 -2.76
N VAL A 80 12.10 -2.01 -3.87
CA VAL A 80 13.17 -1.02 -3.86
C VAL A 80 12.64 0.28 -3.28
N ASP A 81 11.48 0.74 -3.77
CA ASP A 81 10.87 1.99 -3.34
C ASP A 81 10.43 1.94 -1.87
N VAL A 82 9.94 0.79 -1.39
CA VAL A 82 9.58 0.67 0.02
C VAL A 82 10.82 0.86 0.88
N VAL A 83 11.91 0.13 0.59
CA VAL A 83 13.18 0.21 1.34
C VAL A 83 13.79 1.59 1.26
N GLU A 84 13.71 2.24 0.10
CA GLU A 84 14.20 3.60 -0.06
C GLU A 84 13.39 4.60 0.77
N ARG A 85 12.06 4.48 0.81
CA ARG A 85 11.20 5.33 1.62
C ARG A 85 11.51 5.22 3.11
N PHE A 86 11.91 4.04 3.58
CA PHE A 86 12.37 3.86 4.97
C PHE A 86 13.61 4.66 5.35
N ARG A 87 14.46 5.04 4.38
CA ARG A 87 15.65 5.85 4.68
C ARG A 87 15.26 7.23 5.22
N TYR A 88 14.15 7.78 4.73
CA TYR A 88 13.76 9.17 4.94
C TYR A 88 12.47 9.32 5.77
N ASP A 89 11.58 8.33 5.73
CA ASP A 89 10.27 8.42 6.38
C ASP A 89 10.34 7.92 7.83
N MET A 90 10.26 8.87 8.77
CA MET A 90 10.30 8.58 10.21
C MET A 90 9.11 7.75 10.69
N SER A 91 7.94 7.87 10.05
CA SER A 91 6.78 7.06 10.44
C SER A 91 6.98 5.59 10.07
N PHE A 92 7.70 5.32 8.98
CA PHE A 92 8.07 3.97 8.58
C PHE A 92 9.11 3.39 9.53
N LYS A 93 10.16 4.13 9.89
CA LYS A 93 11.16 3.67 10.88
C LYS A 93 10.54 3.40 12.25
N TYR A 94 9.61 4.26 12.69
CA TYR A 94 8.86 4.03 13.93
C TYR A 94 8.08 2.72 13.88
N PHE A 95 7.36 2.46 12.77
CA PHE A 95 6.60 1.23 12.60
C PHE A 95 7.46 -0.03 12.71
N LEU A 96 8.71 0.03 12.23
CA LEU A 96 9.67 -1.07 12.30
C LEU A 96 10.44 -1.14 13.62
N GLU A 97 10.17 -0.25 14.57
CA GLU A 97 10.90 -0.13 15.84
C GLU A 97 12.42 -0.04 15.61
N MET A 98 12.79 0.73 14.59
CA MET A 98 14.19 1.03 14.26
C MET A 98 14.63 2.31 14.98
N ALA A 99 15.93 2.44 15.22
CA ALA A 99 16.46 3.73 15.63
C ALA A 99 16.40 4.74 14.46
N PRO A 100 16.21 6.05 14.71
CA PRO A 100 16.22 7.07 13.67
C PRO A 100 17.47 7.02 12.77
N GLU A 101 18.62 6.70 13.37
CA GLU A 101 19.93 6.59 12.72
C GLU A 101 20.22 5.21 12.10
N GLU A 102 19.38 4.20 12.36
CA GLU A 102 19.59 2.84 11.84
C GLU A 102 19.43 2.82 10.31
N ASP A 103 20.34 2.10 9.63
CA ASP A 103 20.26 1.89 8.19
C ASP A 103 19.22 0.81 7.84
N VAL A 104 18.73 0.84 6.60
CA VAL A 104 17.69 -0.06 6.11
C VAL A 104 18.27 -1.35 5.54
N ILE A 105 17.46 -2.40 5.49
CA ILE A 105 17.86 -3.68 4.89
C ILE A 105 18.14 -3.54 3.39
N ASN A 106 18.87 -4.51 2.83
CA ASN A 106 18.95 -4.65 1.38
C ASN A 106 17.61 -5.13 0.80
N SER A 107 17.14 -4.51 -0.29
CA SER A 107 15.87 -4.85 -0.95
C SER A 107 15.78 -6.31 -1.41
N SER A 108 16.90 -6.94 -1.77
CA SER A 108 16.94 -8.36 -2.15
C SER A 108 16.55 -9.29 -1.00
N SER A 109 16.71 -8.86 0.26
CA SER A 109 16.29 -9.62 1.44
C SER A 109 14.78 -9.85 1.44
N LEU A 110 13.98 -8.86 1.02
CA LEU A 110 12.51 -9.01 0.93
C LEU A 110 12.09 -10.05 -0.09
N THR A 111 12.78 -10.08 -1.23
CA THR A 111 12.54 -11.09 -2.27
C THR A 111 12.88 -12.49 -1.77
N LYS A 112 14.01 -12.67 -1.07
CA LYS A 112 14.38 -13.96 -0.47
C LYS A 112 13.39 -14.40 0.60
N PHE A 113 12.96 -13.48 1.46
CA PHE A 113 12.00 -13.77 2.52
C PHE A 113 10.67 -14.29 1.97
N ARG A 114 10.10 -13.63 0.95
CA ARG A 114 8.87 -14.11 0.30
C ARG A 114 9.04 -15.51 -0.30
N LYS A 115 10.13 -15.74 -1.05
CA LYS A 115 10.36 -17.01 -1.74
C LYS A 115 10.67 -18.18 -0.81
N LEU A 116 11.42 -17.94 0.27
CA LEU A 116 11.96 -19.00 1.13
C LEU A 116 11.16 -19.20 2.42
N ARG A 117 10.41 -18.19 2.89
CA ARG A 117 9.71 -18.24 4.19
C ARG A 117 8.19 -18.16 4.05
N LEU A 118 7.66 -17.51 3.01
CA LEU A 118 6.21 -17.31 2.87
C LEU A 118 5.54 -18.19 1.81
N LYS A 119 6.29 -18.92 0.98
CA LYS A 119 5.77 -19.66 -0.19
C LYS A 119 4.60 -20.60 0.14
N ASP A 120 4.75 -21.40 1.19
CA ASP A 120 3.76 -22.40 1.59
C ASP A 120 2.95 -21.99 2.82
N MET A 121 2.92 -20.68 3.12
CA MET A 121 2.20 -20.16 4.28
C MET A 121 0.84 -19.62 3.84
N ASP A 122 -0.22 -20.08 4.50
CA ASP A 122 -1.54 -19.50 4.34
C ASP A 122 -1.66 -18.19 5.13
N LEU A 123 -0.93 -17.18 4.65
CA LEU A 123 -0.77 -15.90 5.32
C LEU A 123 -2.13 -15.19 5.48
N LEU A 124 -3.03 -15.33 4.51
CA LEU A 124 -4.32 -14.66 4.55
C LEU A 124 -5.18 -15.22 5.68
N ASN A 125 -5.30 -16.54 5.80
CA ASN A 125 -6.04 -17.15 6.90
C ASN A 125 -5.40 -16.85 8.27
N LEU A 126 -4.06 -16.84 8.37
CA LEU A 126 -3.38 -16.42 9.59
C LEU A 126 -3.75 -14.98 10.00
N LEU A 127 -3.71 -14.04 9.06
CA LEU A 127 -4.00 -12.64 9.34
C LEU A 127 -5.48 -12.41 9.68
N ILE A 128 -6.40 -13.09 8.99
CA ILE A 128 -7.84 -13.03 9.30
C ILE A 128 -8.07 -13.56 10.72
N ASN A 129 -7.56 -14.75 11.04
CA ASN A 129 -7.72 -15.36 12.36
C ASN A 129 -7.17 -14.43 13.45
N ARG A 130 -5.99 -13.85 13.25
CA ARG A 130 -5.41 -12.91 14.22
C ARG A 130 -6.24 -11.65 14.38
N THR A 131 -6.75 -11.08 13.29
CA THR A 131 -7.61 -9.89 13.33
C THR A 131 -8.91 -10.17 14.09
N VAL A 132 -9.51 -11.34 13.87
CA VAL A 132 -10.71 -11.78 14.61
C VAL A 132 -10.41 -11.94 16.10
N THR A 133 -9.29 -12.59 16.47
CA THR A 133 -8.87 -12.74 17.87
C THR A 133 -8.71 -11.38 18.55
N ILE A 134 -8.01 -10.43 17.92
CA ILE A 134 -7.83 -9.08 18.46
C ILE A 134 -9.19 -8.37 18.62
N ALA A 135 -10.09 -8.50 17.64
CA ALA A 135 -11.40 -7.88 17.69
C ALA A 135 -12.31 -8.49 18.78
N LEU A 136 -12.15 -9.79 19.09
CA LEU A 136 -12.79 -10.45 20.24
C LEU A 136 -12.21 -9.92 21.57
N GLU A 137 -10.89 -9.88 21.71
CA GLU A 137 -10.20 -9.39 22.91
C GLU A 137 -10.57 -7.93 23.23
N LYS A 138 -10.71 -7.09 22.19
CA LYS A 138 -11.12 -5.68 22.32
C LYS A 138 -12.63 -5.51 22.47
N GLY A 139 -13.42 -6.59 22.47
CA GLY A 139 -14.88 -6.55 22.63
C GLY A 139 -15.62 -5.87 21.48
N ILE A 140 -15.00 -5.77 20.30
CA ILE A 140 -15.57 -5.19 19.08
C ILE A 140 -16.57 -6.18 18.47
N ILE A 141 -16.20 -7.47 18.43
CA ILE A 141 -17.09 -8.54 17.97
C ILE A 141 -17.92 -9.04 19.15
N LYS A 142 -19.21 -8.70 19.16
CA LYS A 142 -20.19 -9.17 20.16
C LYS A 142 -21.12 -10.28 19.65
N SER A 143 -21.14 -10.52 18.34
CA SER A 143 -22.09 -11.40 17.64
C SER A 143 -21.38 -12.51 16.85
N LYS A 144 -22.05 -13.65 16.66
CA LYS A 144 -21.53 -14.85 15.97
C LYS A 144 -21.50 -14.77 14.43
N SER A 145 -21.89 -13.65 13.83
CA SER A 145 -21.99 -13.49 12.37
C SER A 145 -20.85 -12.63 11.83
N ILE A 146 -20.06 -13.19 10.91
CA ILE A 146 -19.03 -12.48 10.14
C ILE A 146 -19.60 -12.25 8.74
N ILE A 147 -19.62 -10.99 8.28
CA ILE A 147 -19.95 -10.65 6.89
C ILE A 147 -18.64 -10.33 6.19
N VAL A 148 -18.26 -11.15 5.22
CA VAL A 148 -17.05 -10.96 4.40
C VAL A 148 -17.49 -10.56 3.01
N ASP A 149 -17.12 -9.35 2.59
CA ASP A 149 -17.28 -8.90 1.20
C ASP A 149 -15.95 -9.09 0.48
N ALA A 150 -15.96 -9.83 -0.63
CA ALA A 150 -14.77 -10.15 -1.41
C ALA A 150 -14.92 -9.61 -2.83
N THR A 151 -14.18 -8.55 -3.15
CA THR A 151 -14.15 -7.99 -4.51
C THR A 151 -13.09 -8.74 -5.33
N HIS A 152 -13.51 -9.41 -6.40
CA HIS A 152 -12.56 -9.94 -7.38
C HIS A 152 -11.80 -8.77 -8.05
N THR A 153 -10.54 -8.58 -7.67
CA THR A 153 -9.63 -7.66 -8.37
C THR A 153 -9.02 -8.36 -9.58
N VAL A 154 -9.36 -7.87 -10.77
CA VAL A 154 -8.73 -8.30 -12.03
C VAL A 154 -7.26 -7.85 -12.05
N SER A 155 -6.35 -8.70 -12.54
CA SER A 155 -4.92 -8.40 -12.62
C SER A 155 -4.63 -7.17 -13.48
N ARG A 156 -3.79 -6.24 -12.99
CA ARG A 156 -3.31 -5.06 -13.75
C ARG A 156 -2.54 -5.42 -15.04
N SER A 157 -2.09 -6.66 -15.15
CA SER A 157 -1.36 -7.18 -16.31
C SER A 157 -2.27 -7.64 -17.44
N ASN A 158 -3.59 -7.60 -17.26
CA ASN A 158 -4.49 -7.93 -18.35
C ASN A 158 -4.37 -6.85 -19.44
N PRO A 159 -4.19 -7.24 -20.71
CA PRO A 159 -4.13 -6.27 -21.78
C PRO A 159 -5.46 -5.51 -21.83
N HIS A 160 -5.45 -4.23 -21.48
CA HIS A 160 -6.59 -3.38 -21.70
C HIS A 160 -6.76 -3.20 -23.21
N THR A 161 -7.97 -3.43 -23.71
CA THR A 161 -8.28 -3.07 -25.09
C THR A 161 -8.13 -1.56 -25.27
N THR A 162 -7.69 -1.11 -26.43
CA THR A 162 -7.51 0.31 -26.76
C THR A 162 -8.76 1.14 -26.45
N LEU A 163 -9.93 0.58 -26.74
CA LEU A 163 -11.23 1.16 -26.42
C LEU A 163 -11.48 1.30 -24.91
N ALA A 164 -11.08 0.31 -24.10
CA ALA A 164 -11.22 0.39 -22.65
C ALA A 164 -10.32 1.49 -22.05
N VAL A 165 -9.10 1.64 -22.57
CA VAL A 165 -8.17 2.70 -22.15
C VAL A 165 -8.74 4.08 -22.47
N LEU A 166 -9.23 4.29 -23.70
CA LEU A 166 -9.82 5.57 -24.10
C LEU A 166 -11.04 5.95 -23.24
N ARG A 167 -11.93 4.99 -22.98
CA ARG A 167 -13.10 5.20 -22.12
C ARG A 167 -12.71 5.50 -20.67
N GLU A 168 -11.69 4.85 -20.15
CA GLU A 168 -11.21 5.09 -18.79
C GLU A 168 -10.61 6.50 -18.67
N ARG A 169 -9.77 6.91 -19.64
CA ARG A 169 -9.19 8.25 -19.71
C ARG A 169 -10.26 9.33 -19.82
N SER A 170 -11.21 9.19 -20.73
CA SER A 170 -12.31 10.16 -20.90
C SER A 170 -13.18 10.26 -19.64
N LYS A 171 -13.41 9.15 -18.93
CA LYS A 171 -14.11 9.13 -17.63
C LYS A 171 -13.32 9.83 -16.54
N LEU A 172 -12.01 9.62 -16.45
CA LEU A 172 -11.14 10.27 -15.46
C LEU A 172 -11.02 11.78 -15.69
N LEU A 173 -10.99 12.22 -16.95
CA LEU A 173 -10.99 13.63 -17.33
C LEU A 173 -12.31 14.31 -16.91
N ARG A 174 -13.45 13.71 -17.26
CA ARG A 174 -14.77 14.20 -16.82
C ARG A 174 -14.89 14.28 -15.30
N LYS A 175 -14.40 13.28 -14.58
CA LYS A 175 -14.40 13.29 -13.11
C LYS A 175 -13.59 14.45 -12.54
N ALA A 176 -12.44 14.79 -13.14
CA ALA A 176 -11.66 15.94 -12.71
C ALA A 176 -12.43 17.25 -12.92
N ILE A 177 -13.10 17.39 -14.07
CA ILE A 177 -13.93 18.56 -14.37
C ILE A 177 -15.09 18.68 -13.38
N TYR A 178 -15.82 17.58 -13.11
CA TYR A 178 -16.93 17.59 -12.16
C TYR A 178 -16.53 17.91 -10.72
N GLN A 179 -15.27 17.67 -10.34
CA GLN A 179 -14.76 18.05 -9.03
C GLN A 179 -14.49 19.56 -8.92
N ILE A 180 -14.25 20.22 -10.05
CA ILE A 180 -13.97 21.65 -10.14
C ILE A 180 -15.28 22.42 -10.32
N ASP A 181 -16.08 22.02 -11.32
CA ASP A 181 -17.37 22.61 -11.65
C ASP A 181 -18.40 21.52 -12.01
N GLY A 182 -19.39 21.36 -11.13
CA GLY A 182 -20.46 20.38 -11.29
C GLY A 182 -21.47 20.75 -12.39
N GLU A 183 -21.63 22.04 -12.69
CA GLU A 183 -22.59 22.53 -13.70
C GLU A 183 -22.01 22.46 -15.12
N TYR A 184 -20.69 22.37 -15.26
CA TYR A 184 -19.99 22.22 -16.55
C TYR A 184 -20.39 20.95 -17.32
N LYS A 185 -21.11 20.02 -16.68
CA LYS A 185 -21.69 18.83 -17.31
C LYS A 185 -22.54 19.17 -18.56
N ARG A 186 -23.17 20.34 -18.61
CA ARG A 186 -24.03 20.76 -19.72
C ARG A 186 -23.26 21.07 -21.00
N ASN A 187 -21.99 21.45 -20.88
CA ASN A 187 -21.16 21.87 -22.00
C ASN A 187 -20.35 20.71 -22.61
N LEU A 188 -20.33 19.55 -21.94
CA LEU A 188 -19.58 18.38 -22.40
C LEU A 188 -20.39 17.56 -23.42
N PRO A 189 -19.74 16.96 -24.43
CA PRO A 189 -20.42 16.13 -25.44
C PRO A 189 -21.13 14.92 -24.80
N GLN A 190 -22.10 14.34 -25.49
CA GLN A 190 -22.76 13.12 -25.03
C GLN A 190 -21.75 11.96 -24.98
N LYS A 191 -21.89 11.07 -23.99
CA LYS A 191 -21.00 9.89 -23.91
C LYS A 191 -21.28 8.97 -25.08
N ASN A 192 -20.22 8.46 -25.69
CA ASN A 192 -20.36 7.38 -26.65
C ASN A 192 -20.75 6.08 -25.93
N GLU A 193 -21.78 5.40 -26.42
CA GLU A 193 -22.22 4.10 -25.93
C GLU A 193 -21.85 2.97 -26.91
N SER A 194 -21.38 3.30 -28.11
CA SER A 194 -21.00 2.33 -29.12
C SER A 194 -19.70 1.61 -28.77
N GLY A 195 -19.63 0.32 -29.05
CA GLY A 195 -18.41 -0.49 -28.89
C GLY A 195 -17.37 -0.27 -29.99
N ASP A 196 -17.45 0.84 -30.73
CA ASP A 196 -16.60 1.12 -31.88
C ASP A 196 -15.46 2.08 -31.54
N LEU A 197 -14.25 1.78 -32.04
CA LEU A 197 -13.03 2.52 -31.70
C LEU A 197 -12.99 3.89 -32.37
N ASP A 198 -13.42 3.98 -33.63
CA ASP A 198 -13.38 5.22 -34.39
C ASP A 198 -14.35 6.26 -33.82
N GLN A 199 -15.51 5.81 -33.34
CA GLN A 199 -16.49 6.65 -32.65
C GLN A 199 -15.96 7.15 -31.29
N GLU A 200 -15.24 6.30 -30.54
CA GLU A 200 -14.61 6.73 -29.29
C GLU A 200 -13.48 7.74 -29.54
N LEU A 201 -12.70 7.57 -30.61
CA LEU A 201 -11.67 8.54 -31.01
C LEU A 201 -12.27 9.88 -31.44
N ALA A 202 -13.36 9.86 -32.23
CA ALA A 202 -14.09 11.06 -32.62
C ALA A 202 -14.61 11.81 -31.39
N TYR A 203 -15.21 11.09 -30.45
CA TYR A 203 -15.70 11.63 -29.19
C TYR A 203 -14.57 12.22 -28.32
N CYS A 204 -13.42 11.53 -28.19
CA CYS A 204 -12.27 12.06 -27.46
C CYS A 204 -11.73 13.36 -28.07
N ARG A 205 -11.70 13.47 -29.41
CA ARG A 205 -11.30 14.71 -30.10
C ARG A 205 -12.30 15.85 -29.87
N GLU A 206 -13.59 15.56 -29.87
CA GLU A 206 -14.63 16.55 -29.56
C GLU A 206 -14.52 17.05 -28.13
N LEU A 207 -14.28 16.13 -27.18
CA LEU A 207 -14.06 16.45 -25.78
C LEU A 207 -12.83 17.35 -25.58
N GLN A 208 -11.73 17.08 -26.28
CA GLN A 208 -10.54 17.94 -26.28
C GLN A 208 -10.86 19.33 -26.83
N ARG A 209 -11.56 19.43 -27.97
CA ARG A 209 -11.92 20.73 -28.57
C ARG A 209 -12.75 21.60 -27.64
N VAL A 210 -13.72 21.02 -26.93
CA VAL A 210 -14.55 21.76 -25.97
C VAL A 210 -13.72 22.28 -24.80
N LEU A 211 -12.70 21.53 -24.37
CA LEU A 211 -11.82 21.94 -23.28
C LEU A 211 -10.78 22.97 -23.72
N ASP A 212 -10.25 22.87 -24.93
CA ASP A 212 -9.32 23.85 -25.49
C ASP A 212 -9.99 25.22 -25.72
N GLN A 213 -11.30 25.25 -25.95
CA GLN A 213 -12.07 26.48 -26.09
C GLN A 213 -12.30 27.22 -24.76
N ASP A 214 -12.26 26.52 -23.62
CA ASP A 214 -12.43 27.12 -22.30
C ASP A 214 -11.10 27.19 -21.55
N GLN A 215 -10.42 28.34 -21.73
CA GLN A 215 -9.10 28.59 -21.18
C GLN A 215 -9.07 28.56 -19.63
N SER A 216 -10.22 28.79 -18.98
CA SER A 216 -10.33 28.77 -17.52
C SER A 216 -10.20 27.37 -16.93
N ILE A 217 -10.59 26.34 -17.69
CA ILE A 217 -10.62 24.94 -17.26
C ILE A 217 -9.40 24.16 -17.77
N SER A 218 -8.92 24.47 -18.97
CA SER A 218 -7.75 23.80 -19.57
C SER A 218 -6.43 24.14 -18.86
N GLU A 219 -6.31 25.32 -18.24
CA GLU A 219 -5.12 25.72 -17.50
C GLU A 219 -5.04 25.11 -16.08
N ILE A 220 -6.11 24.46 -15.60
CA ILE A 220 -6.13 23.83 -14.29
C ILE A 220 -5.19 22.62 -14.27
N PRO A 221 -4.21 22.52 -13.36
CA PRO A 221 -3.21 21.46 -13.35
C PRO A 221 -3.80 20.04 -13.41
N ALA A 222 -4.88 19.80 -12.64
CA ALA A 222 -5.56 18.50 -12.58
C ALA A 222 -6.27 18.09 -13.90
N VAL A 223 -6.61 19.07 -14.75
CA VAL A 223 -7.24 18.85 -16.06
C VAL A 223 -6.15 18.75 -17.14
N LYS A 224 -5.15 19.63 -17.09
CA LYS A 224 -4.00 19.67 -18.01
C LYS A 224 -3.18 18.39 -18.00
N GLU A 225 -2.89 17.83 -16.82
CA GLU A 225 -2.18 16.54 -16.69
C GLU A 225 -2.96 15.38 -17.34
N LYS A 226 -4.29 15.45 -17.35
CA LYS A 226 -5.16 14.41 -17.90
C LYS A 226 -5.50 14.60 -19.38
N LEU A 227 -5.17 15.76 -19.96
CA LEU A 227 -5.28 16.05 -21.39
C LEU A 227 -4.09 15.50 -22.20
N ILE A 228 -2.93 15.37 -21.55
CA ILE A 228 -1.63 15.07 -22.19
C ILE A 228 -1.31 13.55 -22.22
N CYS A 229 -2.12 12.71 -21.56
CA CYS A 229 -1.88 11.26 -21.40
C CYS A 229 -3.09 10.42 -21.82
#